data_AF-A0A2V6Y191-F1
#
_entry.id   AF-A0A2V6Y191-F1
#
_cell.length_a   1.000
_cell.length_b   1.000
_cell.length_c   1.000
_cell.angle_alpha   90.00
_cell.angle_beta   90.00
_cell.angle_gamma   90.00
#
_symmetry.space_group_name_H-M   'P 1'
#
loop_
_entity.id
_entity.type
_entity.pdbx_description
1 polymer ?
#
loop_
_entity_poly.entity_id
_entity_poly.type
_entity_poly.pdbx_seq_one_letter_code
_entity_poly.pdbx_strand_id
1 'polypeptide(L)'
;MTPPVDPNAVLMTGENSFIRLSHDGGKTQSDRFSHWRVLWCPAGAGHALFAQSELGGGQTRVYSDNAAVARWLQRTIETLLFPAFADTSVPVITAEFDRAGDPRSTAVEIVNSGPDRIRLTWYDCIEPFVLNAPPGFNHRPIGVFSTFFPARSAQIEWNGRFATGQPWAEMRGD
;
A
#
# COMPACT_ATOMS: atom_id res chain seq x y z
N MET A 1 -1.47 -37.74 -3.23
CA MET A 1 -0.84 -36.53 -3.78
C MET A 1 -1.64 -35.34 -3.30
N THR A 2 -0.99 -34.33 -2.73
CA THR A 2 -1.64 -33.04 -2.48
C THR A 2 -1.98 -32.41 -3.83
N PRO A 3 -3.21 -31.95 -4.06
CA PRO A 3 -3.55 -31.23 -5.28
C PRO A 3 -2.59 -30.04 -5.49
N PRO A 4 -2.11 -29.78 -6.71
CA PRO A 4 -1.23 -28.64 -6.97
C PRO A 4 -1.99 -27.30 -6.96
N VAL A 5 -3.32 -27.33 -6.83
CA VAL A 5 -4.20 -26.16 -6.84
C VAL A 5 -4.53 -25.78 -5.39
N ASP A 6 -4.30 -24.51 -5.04
CA ASP A 6 -4.74 -23.96 -3.76
C ASP A 6 -6.29 -23.99 -3.67
N PRO A 7 -6.88 -24.54 -2.60
CA PRO A 7 -8.33 -24.68 -2.48
C PRO A 7 -9.06 -23.37 -2.15
N ASN A 8 -8.36 -22.29 -1.82
CA ASN A 8 -8.96 -21.02 -1.41
C ASN A 8 -9.41 -20.18 -2.61
N ALA A 9 -10.48 -19.40 -2.42
CA ALA A 9 -10.93 -18.45 -3.43
C ALA A 9 -9.93 -17.29 -3.57
N VAL A 10 -9.58 -16.94 -4.82
CA VAL A 10 -8.74 -15.78 -5.11
C VAL A 10 -9.56 -14.50 -4.95
N LEU A 11 -9.10 -13.59 -4.09
CA LEU A 11 -9.73 -12.27 -3.90
C LEU A 11 -9.18 -11.23 -4.87
N MET A 12 -7.86 -11.19 -5.02
CA MET A 12 -7.16 -10.22 -5.84
C MET A 12 -5.76 -10.73 -6.20
N THR A 13 -5.25 -10.32 -7.36
CA THR A 13 -3.83 -10.42 -7.69
C THR A 13 -3.30 -9.05 -8.14
N GLY A 14 -2.08 -8.73 -7.74
CA GLY A 14 -1.46 -7.42 -7.97
C GLY A 14 -0.33 -7.14 -6.99
N GLU A 15 -0.02 -5.87 -6.84
CA GLU A 15 1.03 -5.36 -5.95
C GLU A 15 0.43 -4.46 -4.87
N ASN A 16 0.99 -4.54 -3.66
CA ASN A 16 0.74 -3.61 -2.56
C ASN A 16 2.05 -3.05 -2.02
N SER A 17 2.39 -1.85 -2.45
CA SER A 17 3.56 -1.11 -1.98
C SER A 17 3.10 -0.12 -0.92
N PHE A 18 3.81 -0.01 0.20
CA PHE A 18 3.41 0.92 1.26
C PHE A 18 4.62 1.59 1.89
N ILE A 19 4.37 2.79 2.43
CA ILE A 19 5.31 3.52 3.29
C ILE A 19 4.60 3.81 4.60
N ARG A 20 5.31 3.59 5.70
CA ARG A 20 4.95 4.14 7.00
C ARG A 20 6.14 4.92 7.54
N LEU A 21 5.89 6.12 8.04
CA LEU A 21 6.88 6.97 8.67
C LEU A 21 6.47 7.31 10.10
N SER A 22 7.46 7.55 10.94
CA SER A 22 7.28 7.86 12.35
C SER A 22 8.40 8.76 12.86
N HIS A 23 8.09 9.59 13.84
CA HIS A 23 9.07 10.40 14.58
C HIS A 23 9.62 9.68 15.82
N ASP A 24 9.01 8.55 16.22
CA ASP A 24 9.25 7.90 17.52
C ASP A 24 9.50 6.39 17.42
N GLY A 25 9.97 5.93 16.26
CA GLY A 25 10.32 4.54 16.02
C GLY A 25 9.12 3.61 15.91
N GLY A 26 7.99 4.12 15.42
CA GLY A 26 6.78 3.35 15.13
C GLY A 26 5.74 3.30 16.24
N LYS A 27 5.94 4.04 17.35
CA LYS A 27 4.92 4.13 18.41
C LYS A 27 3.71 4.93 17.93
N THR A 28 3.95 5.99 17.17
CA THR A 28 2.95 6.75 16.42
C THR A 28 3.35 6.86 14.96
N GLN A 29 2.36 6.85 14.06
CA GLN A 29 2.59 7.01 12.62
C GLN A 29 2.32 8.46 12.22
N SER A 30 3.35 9.15 11.70
CA SER A 30 3.20 10.49 11.11
C SER A 30 2.59 10.40 9.72
N ASP A 31 2.95 9.33 9.00
CA ASP A 31 2.56 9.12 7.62
C ASP A 31 2.30 7.65 7.33
N ARG A 32 1.23 7.40 6.59
CA ARG A 32 0.86 6.09 6.08
C ARG A 32 0.35 6.22 4.67
N PHE A 33 0.97 5.47 3.77
CA PHE A 33 0.60 5.39 2.37
C PHE A 33 0.47 3.93 1.97
N SER A 34 -0.70 3.53 1.48
CA SER A 34 -0.98 2.19 0.96
C SER A 34 -1.31 2.30 -0.53
N HIS A 35 -0.31 2.01 -1.36
CA HIS A 35 -0.43 2.00 -2.81
C HIS A 35 -0.76 0.59 -3.30
N TRP A 36 -1.70 0.52 -4.24
CA TRP A 36 -2.18 -0.70 -4.84
C TRP A 36 -2.08 -0.60 -6.35
N ARG A 37 -1.52 -1.64 -6.97
CA ARG A 37 -1.67 -1.93 -8.40
C ARG A 37 -2.41 -3.24 -8.51
N VAL A 38 -3.71 -3.17 -8.77
CA VAL A 38 -4.58 -4.34 -8.89
C VAL A 38 -4.58 -4.80 -10.33
N LEU A 39 -4.05 -5.99 -10.58
CA LEU A 39 -4.11 -6.64 -11.90
C LEU A 39 -5.46 -7.32 -12.12
N TRP A 40 -6.06 -7.84 -11.05
CA TRP A 40 -7.41 -8.39 -11.08
C TRP A 40 -8.03 -8.42 -9.68
N CYS A 41 -9.29 -8.01 -9.58
CA CYS A 41 -10.24 -8.34 -8.51
C CYS A 41 -11.68 -8.30 -9.07
N PRO A 42 -12.72 -8.65 -8.29
CA PRO A 42 -14.12 -8.57 -8.75
C PRO A 42 -14.60 -7.20 -9.24
N ALA A 43 -13.90 -6.10 -8.88
CA ALA A 43 -14.22 -4.74 -9.33
C ALA A 43 -13.40 -4.29 -10.55
N GLY A 44 -12.58 -5.18 -11.13
CA GLY A 44 -11.72 -4.91 -12.28
C GLY A 44 -10.24 -4.75 -11.91
N ALA A 45 -9.50 -4.06 -12.77
CA ALA A 45 -8.10 -3.73 -12.60
C ALA A 45 -7.93 -2.21 -12.46
N GLY A 46 -6.83 -1.76 -11.86
CA GLY A 46 -6.53 -0.34 -11.67
C GLY A 46 -5.63 -0.11 -10.47
N HIS A 47 -5.46 1.16 -10.11
CA HIS A 47 -4.61 1.62 -9.04
C HIS A 47 -5.40 2.32 -7.95
N ALA A 48 -4.89 2.28 -6.74
CA ALA A 48 -5.39 3.11 -5.65
C ALA A 48 -4.24 3.53 -4.73
N LEU A 49 -4.29 4.76 -4.23
CA LEU A 49 -3.47 5.21 -3.11
C LEU A 49 -4.38 5.65 -1.97
N PHE A 50 -4.23 5.00 -0.82
CA PHE A 50 -4.79 5.47 0.44
C PHE A 50 -3.68 6.18 1.22
N ALA A 51 -3.90 7.45 1.57
CA ALA A 51 -2.90 8.29 2.20
C ALA A 51 -3.45 8.94 3.46
N GLN A 52 -2.68 8.93 4.54
CA GLN A 52 -2.86 9.78 5.72
C GLN A 52 -1.48 10.29 6.12
N SER A 53 -1.30 11.61 6.14
CA SER A 53 0.04 12.24 6.28
C SER A 53 -0.06 13.61 6.92
N GLU A 54 0.95 13.99 7.68
CA GLU A 54 1.12 15.37 8.19
C GLU A 54 1.15 16.41 7.05
N LEU A 55 1.69 16.04 5.88
CA LEU A 55 1.70 16.90 4.68
C LEU A 55 0.28 17.19 4.17
N GLY A 56 -0.63 16.23 4.32
CA GLY A 56 -2.05 16.32 3.98
C GLY A 56 -2.94 16.81 5.13
N GLY A 57 -2.36 17.33 6.22
CA GLY A 57 -3.10 17.79 7.39
C GLY A 57 -3.72 16.67 8.24
N GLY A 58 -3.19 15.44 8.14
CA GLY A 58 -3.63 14.27 8.92
C GLY A 58 -4.94 13.64 8.44
N GLN A 59 -5.56 14.17 7.38
CA GLN A 59 -6.80 13.62 6.83
C GLN A 59 -6.51 12.44 5.89
N THR A 60 -7.41 11.45 5.89
CA THR A 60 -7.39 10.39 4.89
C THR A 60 -7.75 10.95 3.53
N ARG A 61 -6.95 10.63 2.51
CA ARG A 61 -7.26 10.87 1.10
C ARG A 61 -7.15 9.57 0.31
N VAL A 62 -8.01 9.43 -0.70
CA VAL A 62 -8.04 8.27 -1.59
C VAL A 62 -7.91 8.74 -3.02
N TYR A 63 -6.92 8.23 -3.74
CA TYR A 63 -6.67 8.51 -5.14
C TYR A 63 -6.83 7.24 -5.96
N SER A 64 -7.42 7.29 -7.15
CA SER A 64 -7.59 6.12 -8.00
C SER A 64 -7.90 6.46 -9.45
N ASP A 65 -7.46 5.61 -10.37
CA ASP A 65 -7.91 5.59 -11.78
C ASP A 65 -9.18 4.74 -11.96
N ASN A 66 -9.54 3.93 -10.95
CA ASN A 66 -10.70 3.05 -10.92
C ASN A 66 -11.36 3.08 -9.53
N ALA A 67 -12.34 3.97 -9.38
CA ALA A 67 -13.06 4.14 -8.12
C ALA A 67 -13.74 2.86 -7.61
N ALA A 68 -14.16 1.94 -8.49
CA ALA A 68 -14.75 0.67 -8.08
C ALA A 68 -13.71 -0.22 -7.38
N VAL A 69 -12.47 -0.27 -7.89
CA VAL A 69 -11.33 -0.96 -7.27
C VAL A 69 -10.99 -0.35 -5.92
N ALA A 70 -10.89 0.97 -5.82
CA ALA A 70 -10.64 1.64 -4.53
C ALA A 70 -11.71 1.27 -3.50
N ARG A 71 -13.00 1.34 -3.87
CA ARG A 71 -14.11 0.96 -2.97
C ARG A 71 -14.11 -0.51 -2.59
N TRP A 72 -13.70 -1.39 -3.49
CA TRP A 72 -13.53 -2.82 -3.18
C TRP A 72 -12.40 -3.02 -2.16
N LEU A 73 -11.24 -2.38 -2.36
CA LEU A 73 -10.12 -2.44 -1.43
C LEU A 73 -10.50 -1.96 -0.02
N GLN A 74 -11.25 -0.85 0.09
CA GLN A 74 -11.73 -0.33 1.38
C GLN A 74 -12.56 -1.35 2.16
N ARG A 75 -13.52 -1.98 1.49
CA ARG A 75 -14.46 -2.92 2.12
C ARG A 75 -13.85 -4.29 2.40
N THR A 76 -12.85 -4.71 1.62
CA THR A 76 -12.36 -6.09 1.65
C THR A 76 -11.00 -6.22 2.32
N ILE A 77 -10.04 -5.34 2.02
CA ILE A 77 -8.65 -5.51 2.45
C ILE A 77 -8.23 -4.43 3.45
N GLU A 78 -8.43 -3.15 3.13
CA GLU A 78 -7.96 -2.04 3.99
C GLU A 78 -8.63 -2.04 5.38
N THR A 79 -9.87 -2.52 5.48
CA THR A 79 -10.55 -2.75 6.78
C THR A 79 -9.75 -3.67 7.73
N LEU A 80 -8.91 -4.56 7.20
CA LEU A 80 -8.06 -5.47 7.96
C LEU A 80 -6.66 -4.89 8.22
N LEU A 81 -6.28 -3.81 7.54
CA LEU A 81 -4.92 -3.25 7.58
C LEU A 81 -4.87 -1.92 8.35
N PHE A 82 -5.84 -1.05 8.11
CA PHE A 82 -5.94 0.26 8.75
C PHE A 82 -7.39 0.77 8.74
N PRO A 83 -8.06 0.86 9.90
CA PRO A 83 -9.46 1.27 9.96
C PRO A 83 -9.77 2.60 9.27
N ALA A 84 -8.85 3.59 9.34
CA ALA A 84 -9.07 4.89 8.72
C ALA A 84 -9.10 4.85 7.17
N PHE A 85 -8.56 3.80 6.55
CA PHE A 85 -8.63 3.61 5.09
C PHE A 85 -9.90 2.87 4.66
N ALA A 86 -10.64 2.27 5.59
CA ALA A 86 -11.89 1.57 5.30
C ALA A 86 -13.10 2.51 5.10
N ASP A 87 -12.96 3.79 5.45
CA ASP A 87 -14.07 4.76 5.38
C ASP A 87 -14.46 5.08 3.94
N THR A 88 -15.57 4.49 3.48
CA THR A 88 -16.10 4.70 2.13
C THR A 88 -16.79 6.05 1.92
N SER A 89 -16.98 6.85 2.97
CA SER A 89 -17.48 8.23 2.85
C SER A 89 -16.42 9.19 2.32
N VAL A 90 -15.12 8.86 2.48
CA VAL A 90 -14.02 9.63 1.91
C VAL A 90 -14.12 9.61 0.38
N PRO A 91 -14.15 10.78 -0.30
CA PRO A 91 -14.21 10.84 -1.76
C PRO A 91 -13.02 10.13 -2.41
N VAL A 92 -13.26 9.44 -3.52
CA VAL A 92 -12.17 8.96 -4.40
C VAL A 92 -11.83 10.08 -5.36
N ILE A 93 -10.60 10.55 -5.29
CA ILE A 93 -10.04 11.57 -6.18
C ILE A 93 -9.50 10.84 -7.42
N THR A 94 -9.95 11.24 -8.61
CA THR A 94 -9.40 10.71 -9.87
C THR A 94 -7.92 11.03 -9.98
N ALA A 95 -7.10 10.03 -10.29
CA ALA A 95 -5.65 10.19 -10.42
C ALA A 95 -5.06 9.28 -11.50
N GLU A 96 -3.92 9.70 -12.02
CA GLU A 96 -3.04 8.93 -12.89
C GLU A 96 -1.86 8.39 -12.08
N PHE A 97 -1.35 7.23 -12.49
CA PHE A 97 -0.31 6.50 -11.77
C PHE A 97 0.84 6.18 -12.71
N ASP A 98 2.05 6.56 -12.30
CA ASP A 98 3.29 6.24 -13.00
C ASP A 98 4.26 5.53 -12.07
N ARG A 99 5.20 4.78 -12.67
CA ARG A 99 6.28 4.11 -11.95
C ARG A 99 7.63 4.38 -12.60
N ALA A 100 8.67 4.37 -11.78
CA ALA A 100 10.05 4.42 -12.27
C ALA A 100 10.98 3.57 -11.41
N GLY A 101 12.03 3.06 -12.04
CA GLY A 101 13.02 2.20 -11.40
C GLY A 101 12.44 0.89 -10.90
N ASP A 102 13.21 0.24 -10.03
CA ASP A 102 12.88 -1.06 -9.46
C ASP A 102 13.64 -1.32 -8.16
N PRO A 103 13.25 -2.35 -7.38
CA PRO A 103 13.83 -2.62 -6.07
C PRO A 103 15.34 -2.96 -6.04
N ARG A 104 16.00 -3.17 -7.20
CA ARG A 104 17.47 -3.38 -7.24
C ARG A 104 18.25 -2.08 -6.99
N SER A 105 17.60 -0.93 -7.14
CA SER A 105 18.21 0.38 -6.88
C SER A 105 17.25 1.31 -6.13
N THR A 106 16.28 1.86 -6.83
CA THR A 106 15.28 2.78 -6.29
C THR A 106 13.97 2.52 -7.00
N ALA A 107 12.95 2.17 -6.24
CA ALA A 107 11.60 2.02 -6.73
C ALA A 107 10.80 3.29 -6.45
N VAL A 108 9.99 3.70 -7.43
CA VAL A 108 9.20 4.93 -7.36
C VAL A 108 7.80 4.68 -7.86
N GLU A 109 6.82 5.14 -7.10
CA GLU A 109 5.43 5.28 -7.51
C GLU A 109 5.07 6.78 -7.50
N ILE A 110 4.38 7.25 -8.53
CA ILE A 110 3.95 8.64 -8.67
C ILE A 110 2.44 8.63 -8.87
N VAL A 111 1.75 9.47 -8.11
CA VAL A 111 0.30 9.68 -8.20
C VAL A 111 0.07 11.15 -8.57
N ASN A 112 -0.54 11.38 -9.73
CA ASN A 112 -0.87 12.70 -10.23
C ASN A 112 -2.39 12.88 -10.24
N SER A 113 -2.87 13.94 -9.63
CA SER A 113 -4.26 14.40 -9.69
C SER A 113 -4.25 15.92 -9.79
N GLY A 114 -5.30 16.54 -10.32
CA GLY A 114 -5.34 17.99 -10.60
C GLY A 114 -4.60 18.89 -9.60
N PRO A 115 -4.89 18.79 -8.28
CA PRO A 115 -4.20 19.59 -7.25
C PRO A 115 -3.00 18.90 -6.58
N ASP A 116 -2.84 17.58 -6.72
CA ASP A 116 -1.85 16.81 -5.97
C ASP A 116 -0.91 16.00 -6.87
N ARG A 117 0.40 16.14 -6.63
CA ARG A 117 1.44 15.23 -7.09
C ARG A 117 2.11 14.61 -5.88
N ILE A 118 1.97 13.29 -5.73
CA ILE A 118 2.54 12.50 -4.64
C ILE A 118 3.57 11.55 -5.24
N ARG A 119 4.77 11.52 -4.68
CA ARG A 119 5.84 10.60 -5.06
C ARG A 119 6.24 9.78 -3.86
N LEU A 120 6.13 8.46 -4.00
CA LEU A 120 6.60 7.47 -3.04
C LEU A 120 7.91 6.89 -3.56
N THR A 121 8.97 6.95 -2.76
CA THR A 121 10.29 6.45 -3.14
C THR A 121 10.79 5.47 -2.09
N TRP A 122 11.25 4.30 -2.53
CA TRP A 122 11.91 3.28 -1.71
C TRP A 122 13.34 3.06 -2.22
N TYR A 123 14.31 2.98 -1.32
CA TYR A 123 15.72 2.75 -1.65
C TYR A 123 16.44 2.07 -0.46
N ASP A 124 17.68 1.63 -0.68
CA ASP A 124 18.39 0.76 0.28
C ASP A 124 17.56 -0.51 0.57
N CYS A 125 17.19 -1.18 -0.52
CA CYS A 125 16.45 -2.44 -0.48
C CYS A 125 17.33 -3.57 0.08
N ILE A 126 16.69 -4.46 0.83
CA ILE A 126 17.31 -5.67 1.37
C ILE A 126 16.83 -6.91 0.64
N GLU A 127 17.37 -8.07 1.03
CA GLU A 127 17.06 -9.35 0.39
C GLU A 127 15.54 -9.59 0.35
N PRO A 128 14.97 -9.90 -0.83
CA PRO A 128 13.56 -10.21 -0.96
C PRO A 128 13.22 -11.55 -0.28
N PHE A 129 11.96 -11.68 0.14
CA PHE A 129 11.45 -12.93 0.71
C PHE A 129 9.99 -13.15 0.31
N VAL A 130 9.53 -14.40 0.37
CA VAL A 130 8.13 -14.74 0.14
C VAL A 130 7.40 -14.85 1.48
N LEU A 131 6.34 -14.07 1.64
CA LEU A 131 5.37 -14.28 2.71
C LEU A 131 4.26 -15.20 2.19
N ASN A 132 4.12 -16.35 2.83
CA ASN A 132 3.02 -17.28 2.60
C ASN A 132 2.23 -17.45 3.91
N ALA A 133 1.13 -16.71 4.04
CA ALA A 133 0.24 -16.79 5.18
C ALA A 133 -1.14 -17.24 4.71
N PRO A 134 -1.61 -18.45 5.12
CA PRO A 134 -2.94 -18.92 4.74
C PRO A 134 -4.03 -18.10 5.44
N PRO A 135 -5.29 -18.13 4.95
CA PRO A 135 -6.43 -17.65 5.70
C PRO A 135 -6.47 -18.28 7.11
N GLY A 136 -6.78 -17.48 8.13
CA GLY A 136 -6.78 -17.86 9.54
C GLY A 136 -5.47 -17.55 10.27
N PHE A 137 -4.36 -17.34 9.56
CA PHE A 137 -3.10 -16.92 10.18
C PHE A 137 -3.27 -15.58 10.91
N ASN A 138 -2.81 -15.50 12.16
CA ASN A 138 -3.02 -14.33 13.05
C ASN A 138 -4.49 -13.86 13.11
N HIS A 139 -5.44 -14.80 13.11
CA HIS A 139 -6.89 -14.52 13.15
C HIS A 139 -7.42 -13.66 11.99
N ARG A 140 -6.69 -13.60 10.87
CA ARG A 140 -7.15 -12.88 9.68
C ARG A 140 -8.03 -13.77 8.80
N PRO A 141 -9.17 -13.27 8.29
CA PRO A 141 -10.07 -14.07 7.45
C PRO A 141 -9.53 -14.31 6.04
N ILE A 142 -8.47 -13.60 5.62
CA ILE A 142 -7.87 -13.70 4.29
C ILE A 142 -6.40 -14.10 4.41
N GLY A 143 -5.91 -14.83 3.40
CA GLY A 143 -4.50 -15.18 3.25
C GLY A 143 -3.75 -14.23 2.32
N VAL A 144 -2.43 -14.37 2.27
CA VAL A 144 -1.55 -13.68 1.34
C VAL A 144 -0.42 -14.61 0.90
N PHE A 145 -0.18 -14.64 -0.41
CA PHE A 145 1.03 -15.19 -1.00
C PHE A 145 1.69 -14.07 -1.79
N SER A 146 2.80 -13.54 -1.30
CA SER A 146 3.42 -12.33 -1.88
C SER A 146 4.93 -12.33 -1.73
N THR A 147 5.61 -11.79 -2.74
CA THR A 147 7.05 -11.51 -2.68
C THR A 147 7.24 -10.09 -2.16
N PHE A 148 7.95 -9.95 -1.05
CA PHE A 148 8.29 -8.66 -0.46
C PHE A 148 9.69 -8.23 -0.93
N PHE A 149 9.81 -6.95 -1.26
CA PHE A 149 11.08 -6.27 -1.50
C PHE A 149 11.22 -5.15 -0.44
N PRO A 150 11.71 -5.46 0.77
CA PRO A 150 11.76 -4.49 1.84
C PRO A 150 12.84 -3.45 1.58
N ALA A 151 12.60 -2.23 2.06
CA ALA A 151 13.56 -1.11 1.99
C ALA A 151 13.83 -0.57 3.38
N ARG A 152 15.10 -0.29 3.70
CA ARG A 152 15.46 0.39 4.95
C ARG A 152 15.08 1.87 4.92
N SER A 153 15.02 2.44 3.72
CA SER A 153 14.81 3.87 3.53
C SER A 153 13.63 4.12 2.60
N ALA A 154 12.87 5.18 2.92
CA ALA A 154 11.78 5.65 2.09
C ALA A 154 11.63 7.16 2.21
N GLN A 155 11.12 7.80 1.15
CA GLN A 155 10.83 9.23 1.12
C GLN A 155 9.46 9.46 0.48
N ILE A 156 8.71 10.39 1.08
CA ILE A 156 7.46 10.90 0.53
C ILE A 156 7.66 12.35 0.14
N GLU A 157 7.32 12.67 -1.11
CA GLU A 157 7.13 14.03 -1.59
C GLU A 157 5.64 14.23 -1.90
N TRP A 158 5.05 15.33 -1.44
CA TRP A 158 3.69 15.74 -1.76
C TRP A 158 3.70 17.23 -2.10
N ASN A 159 3.41 17.56 -3.36
CA ASN A 159 3.40 18.94 -3.87
C ASN A 159 4.71 19.70 -3.57
N GLY A 160 5.86 19.03 -3.75
CA GLY A 160 7.20 19.59 -3.50
C GLY A 160 7.59 19.69 -2.03
N ARG A 161 6.74 19.25 -1.09
CA ARG A 161 7.05 19.14 0.34
C ARG A 161 7.42 17.72 0.70
N PHE A 162 8.31 17.54 1.66
CA PHE A 162 8.81 16.23 2.07
C PHE A 162 8.35 15.88 3.48
N ALA A 163 7.96 14.62 3.68
CA ALA A 163 7.65 14.09 5.00
C ALA A 163 8.95 13.98 5.82
N THR A 164 8.86 14.25 7.12
CA THR A 164 10.05 14.32 8.00
C THR A 164 10.23 13.10 8.89
N GLY A 165 9.20 12.26 9.03
CA GLY A 165 9.28 10.98 9.73
C GLY A 165 10.20 9.99 9.01
N GLN A 166 10.61 8.94 9.71
CA GLN A 166 11.49 7.89 9.19
C GLN A 166 10.81 6.51 9.21
N PRO A 167 11.17 5.60 8.30
CA PRO A 167 10.83 4.19 8.45
C PRO A 167 11.41 3.63 9.75
N TRP A 168 10.80 2.57 10.27
CA TRP A 168 11.32 1.81 11.40
C TRP A 168 11.34 0.32 11.06
N ALA A 169 12.23 -0.41 11.72
CA ALA A 169 12.33 -1.85 11.55
C ALA A 169 11.09 -2.54 12.15
N GLU A 170 10.46 -3.41 11.36
CA GLU A 170 9.31 -4.21 11.79
C GLU A 170 9.49 -5.63 11.26
N MET A 171 9.34 -6.63 12.13
CA MET A 171 9.40 -8.03 11.73
C MET A 171 8.09 -8.42 11.04
N ARG A 172 8.18 -9.09 9.90
CA ARG A 172 7.04 -9.60 9.14
C ARG A 172 7.07 -11.12 9.19
N GLY A 173 6.12 -11.71 9.90
CA GLY A 173 5.90 -13.15 9.89
C GLY A 173 6.44 -13.92 11.10
N ASP A 174 7.13 -13.25 12.03
CA ASP A 174 7.65 -13.80 13.30
C ASP A 174 7.36 -12.83 14.46
#